data_AF-A0AB33KEN6-F1
#
_entry.id   AF-A0AB33KEN6-F1
#
_cell.length_a   1.000
_cell.length_b   1.000
_cell.length_c   1.000
_cell.angle_alpha   90.00
_cell.angle_beta   90.00
_cell.angle_gamma   90.00
#
_symmetry.space_group_name_H-M   'P 1'
#
loop_
_entity.id
_entity.type
_entity.pdbx_description
1 polymer ?
#
loop_
_entity_poly.entity_id
_entity_poly.type
_entity_poly.pdbx_seq_one_letter_code
_entity_poly.pdbx_strand_id
1 'polypeptide(L)'
;MASAKNQNNPASARRAKLEEARRKERARERRVRIITISASVAVVAALVAGGGYLMAQANEKDKKEEQAKTSPVTGERSWDKLTQEHVANKVDYPMNPPVGGDHNQVWMNCNADVYTDEIPKENAVHSLEHGAVWVTYNDEASDADVEALAKKVKSTPYSLMSPVKDQKDPLMLSAWGKQVTVESASDDRVAQFFTKYVQGPQTPEPGAACTGGLDK
;
A
#
# COMPACT_ATOMS: atom_id res chain seq x y z
N MET A 1 25.73 -76.61 -57.47
CA MET A 1 26.75 -75.58 -57.18
C MET A 1 26.37 -74.28 -57.88
N ALA A 2 26.53 -73.15 -57.18
CA ALA A 2 26.65 -71.72 -57.58
C ALA A 2 25.84 -71.19 -58.80
N SER A 3 25.23 -70.01 -58.76
CA SER A 3 25.97 -68.76 -58.54
C SER A 3 25.06 -67.60 -58.10
N ALA A 4 25.56 -66.86 -57.12
CA ALA A 4 24.97 -65.65 -56.58
C ALA A 4 25.53 -64.40 -57.29
N LYS A 5 24.77 -63.30 -57.15
CA LYS A 5 25.14 -61.88 -57.30
C LYS A 5 25.25 -61.30 -58.72
N ASN A 6 24.36 -60.35 -59.02
CA ASN A 6 24.80 -58.96 -59.16
C ASN A 6 23.65 -57.97 -58.89
N GLN A 7 23.39 -57.67 -57.61
CA GLN A 7 22.51 -56.60 -57.19
C GLN A 7 23.37 -55.36 -56.92
N ASN A 8 23.58 -54.48 -57.91
CA ASN A 8 24.12 -53.14 -57.70
C ASN A 8 23.70 -52.21 -58.85
N ASN A 9 22.45 -51.72 -58.80
CA ASN A 9 21.96 -50.70 -59.72
C ASN A 9 22.16 -49.31 -59.09
N PRO A 10 23.03 -48.43 -59.61
CA PRO A 10 23.34 -47.12 -59.00
C PRO A 10 22.11 -46.21 -58.83
N ALA A 11 21.06 -46.41 -59.63
CA ALA A 11 19.80 -45.68 -59.51
C ALA A 11 19.00 -46.04 -58.24
N SER A 12 19.04 -47.29 -57.76
CA SER A 12 18.33 -47.69 -56.53
C SER A 12 19.06 -47.19 -55.28
N ALA A 13 20.39 -47.21 -55.28
CA ALA A 13 21.21 -46.65 -54.21
C ALA A 13 21.01 -45.13 -54.05
N ARG A 14 20.83 -44.40 -55.16
CA ARG A 14 20.54 -42.96 -55.15
C ARG A 14 19.13 -42.65 -54.63
N ARG A 15 18.13 -43.48 -54.99
CA ARG A 15 16.76 -43.38 -54.43
C ARG A 15 16.71 -43.67 -52.93
N ALA A 16 17.40 -44.71 -52.46
CA ALA A 16 17.48 -45.05 -51.04
C ALA A 16 18.10 -43.91 -50.20
N LYS A 17 19.19 -43.29 -50.68
CA LYS A 17 19.79 -42.12 -50.02
C LYS A 17 18.85 -40.91 -49.95
N LEU A 18 18.10 -40.64 -51.02
CA LEU A 18 17.10 -39.56 -51.05
C LEU A 18 15.93 -39.83 -50.10
N GLU A 19 15.47 -41.08 -49.99
CA GLU A 19 14.43 -41.48 -49.05
C GLU A 19 14.89 -41.40 -47.59
N GLU A 20 16.14 -41.81 -47.30
CA GLU A 20 16.74 -41.67 -45.98
C GLU A 20 16.90 -40.20 -45.59
N ALA A 21 17.35 -39.34 -46.51
CA ALA A 21 17.44 -37.89 -46.31
C ALA A 21 16.06 -37.28 -46.04
N ARG A 22 15.04 -37.61 -46.84
CA ARG A 22 13.64 -37.18 -46.63
C ARG A 22 13.06 -37.71 -45.32
N ARG A 23 13.49 -38.88 -44.84
CA ARG A 23 13.06 -39.43 -43.54
C ARG A 23 13.72 -38.67 -42.38
N LYS A 24 15.00 -38.33 -42.50
CA LYS A 24 15.73 -37.49 -41.53
C LYS A 24 15.16 -36.08 -41.46
N GLU A 25 14.84 -35.45 -42.60
CA GLU A 25 14.18 -34.15 -42.64
C GLU A 25 12.79 -34.19 -41.99
N ARG A 26 11.93 -35.14 -42.37
CA ARG A 26 10.60 -35.29 -41.75
C ARG A 26 10.70 -35.57 -40.24
N ALA A 27 11.70 -36.32 -39.79
CA ALA A 27 11.95 -36.54 -38.37
C ALA A 27 12.41 -35.26 -37.66
N ARG A 28 13.27 -34.45 -38.30
CA ARG A 28 13.71 -33.14 -37.78
C ARG A 28 12.55 -32.15 -37.72
N GLU A 29 11.74 -32.05 -38.77
CA GLU A 29 10.55 -31.20 -38.80
C GLU A 29 9.54 -31.60 -37.72
N ARG A 30 9.26 -32.89 -37.55
CA ARG A 30 8.40 -33.37 -36.45
C ARG A 30 8.97 -33.00 -35.09
N ARG A 31 10.28 -33.19 -34.87
CA ARG A 31 10.94 -32.87 -33.61
C ARG A 31 10.91 -31.37 -33.34
N VAL A 32 11.21 -30.53 -34.32
CA VAL A 32 11.16 -29.07 -34.21
C VAL A 32 9.73 -28.61 -33.95
N ARG A 33 8.74 -29.13 -34.70
CA ARG A 33 7.32 -28.80 -34.50
C ARG A 33 6.85 -29.16 -33.09
N ILE A 34 7.21 -30.35 -32.58
CA ILE A 34 6.87 -30.76 -31.22
C ILE A 34 7.52 -29.81 -30.21
N ILE A 35 8.81 -29.51 -30.35
CA ILE A 35 9.52 -28.58 -29.46
C ILE A 35 8.87 -27.20 -29.47
N THR A 36 8.57 -26.64 -30.65
CA THR A 36 7.94 -25.32 -30.76
C THR A 36 6.56 -25.31 -30.11
N ILE A 37 5.72 -26.32 -30.37
CA ILE A 37 4.38 -26.40 -29.76
C ILE A 37 4.50 -26.56 -28.24
N SER A 38 5.34 -27.46 -27.76
CA SER A 38 5.55 -27.67 -26.32
C SER A 38 6.08 -26.42 -25.62
N ALA A 39 7.03 -25.72 -26.25
CA ALA A 39 7.55 -24.45 -25.72
C ALA A 39 6.46 -23.37 -25.68
N SER A 40 5.70 -23.21 -26.76
CA SER A 40 4.59 -22.24 -26.79
C SER A 40 3.52 -22.55 -25.74
N VAL A 41 3.14 -23.81 -25.59
CA VAL A 41 2.18 -24.25 -24.56
C VAL A 41 2.73 -23.98 -23.16
N ALA A 42 4.01 -24.27 -22.91
CA ALA A 42 4.63 -24.00 -21.61
C ALA A 42 4.63 -22.49 -21.29
N VAL A 43 4.95 -21.64 -22.27
CA VAL A 43 4.91 -20.18 -22.11
C VAL A 43 3.49 -19.69 -21.80
N VAL A 44 2.49 -20.15 -22.56
CA VAL A 44 1.09 -19.76 -22.32
C VAL A 44 0.61 -20.24 -20.95
N ALA A 45 0.93 -21.48 -20.57
CA ALA A 45 0.58 -22.01 -19.25
C ALA A 45 1.22 -21.20 -18.12
N ALA A 46 2.50 -20.82 -18.27
CA ALA A 46 3.21 -19.98 -17.30
C ALA A 46 2.58 -18.58 -17.20
N LEU A 47 2.18 -17.97 -18.32
CA LEU A 47 1.52 -16.66 -18.32
C LEU A 47 0.13 -16.71 -17.67
N VAL A 48 -0.66 -17.76 -17.95
CA VAL A 48 -1.99 -17.93 -17.34
C VAL A 48 -1.87 -18.18 -15.84
N ALA A 49 -0.96 -19.06 -15.42
CA ALA A 49 -0.75 -19.36 -14.00
C ALA A 49 -0.20 -18.13 -13.26
N GLY A 50 0.82 -17.47 -13.82
CA GLY A 50 1.41 -16.27 -13.24
C GLY A 50 0.43 -15.10 -13.19
N GLY A 51 -0.29 -14.84 -14.29
CA GLY A 51 -1.33 -13.80 -14.35
C GLY A 51 -2.48 -14.08 -13.38
N GLY A 52 -2.95 -15.32 -13.29
CA GLY A 52 -3.97 -15.74 -12.34
C GLY A 52 -3.54 -15.54 -10.89
N TYR A 53 -2.29 -15.90 -10.54
CA TYR A 53 -1.74 -15.69 -9.21
C TYR A 53 -1.64 -14.21 -8.83
N LEU A 54 -1.15 -13.36 -9.75
CA LEU A 54 -1.05 -11.92 -9.51
C LEU A 54 -2.43 -11.27 -9.36
N MET A 55 -3.42 -11.65 -10.18
CA MET A 55 -4.79 -11.17 -10.04
C MET A 55 -5.43 -11.61 -8.71
N ALA A 56 -5.21 -12.85 -8.29
CA ALA A 56 -5.71 -13.33 -7.00
C ALA A 56 -5.12 -12.53 -5.83
N GLN A 57 -3.80 -12.26 -5.86
CA GLN A 57 -3.15 -11.42 -4.85
C GLN A 57 -3.67 -9.98 -4.84
N ALA A 58 -3.89 -9.38 -6.02
CA ALA A 58 -4.44 -8.02 -6.12
C ALA A 58 -5.86 -7.98 -5.51
N ASN A 59 -6.73 -8.92 -5.90
CA ASN A 59 -8.09 -9.01 -5.37
C ASN A 59 -8.13 -9.17 -3.84
N GLU A 60 -7.21 -9.95 -3.26
CA GLU A 60 -7.13 -10.12 -1.80
C GLU A 60 -6.62 -8.85 -1.10
N LYS A 61 -5.73 -8.08 -1.72
CA LYS A 61 -5.30 -6.78 -1.19
C LYS A 61 -6.43 -5.76 -1.23
N ASP A 62 -7.14 -5.65 -2.34
CA ASP A 62 -8.27 -4.72 -2.50
C ASP A 62 -9.37 -5.01 -1.46
N LYS A 63 -9.69 -6.28 -1.23
CA LYS A 63 -10.64 -6.68 -0.18
C LYS A 63 -10.18 -6.29 1.22
N LYS A 64 -8.90 -6.47 1.54
CA LYS A 64 -8.34 -6.10 2.86
C LYS A 64 -8.34 -4.60 3.06
N GLU A 65 -8.01 -3.84 2.02
CA GLU A 65 -8.04 -2.37 2.08
C GLU A 65 -9.48 -1.87 2.26
N GLU A 66 -10.42 -2.40 1.49
CA GLU A 66 -11.84 -2.07 1.62
C GLU A 66 -12.38 -2.45 3.01
N GLN A 67 -11.98 -3.60 3.52
CA GLN A 67 -12.32 -4.02 4.87
C GLN A 67 -11.75 -3.07 5.93
N ALA A 68 -10.51 -2.59 5.78
CA ALA A 68 -9.91 -1.62 6.68
C ALA A 68 -10.65 -0.28 6.66
N LYS A 69 -11.09 0.18 5.48
CA LYS A 69 -11.88 1.41 5.30
C LYS A 69 -13.29 1.32 5.88
N THR A 70 -13.92 0.16 5.82
CA THR A 70 -15.33 -0.01 6.24
C THR A 70 -15.49 -0.50 7.67
N SER A 71 -14.58 -1.34 8.15
CA SER A 71 -14.63 -1.89 9.51
C SER A 71 -14.35 -0.82 10.57
N PRO A 72 -15.02 -0.84 11.72
CA PRO A 72 -14.66 0.00 12.86
C PRO A 72 -13.22 -0.26 13.31
N VAL A 73 -12.53 0.77 13.78
CA VAL A 73 -11.23 0.60 14.46
C VAL A 73 -11.52 0.25 15.93
N THR A 74 -10.99 -0.86 16.42
CA THR A 74 -11.27 -1.31 17.79
C THR A 74 -10.72 -0.32 18.83
N GLY A 75 -11.57 0.06 19.80
CA GLY A 75 -11.21 1.01 20.86
C GLY A 75 -11.16 2.47 20.40
N GLU A 76 -11.57 2.75 19.16
CA GLU A 76 -11.73 4.12 18.67
C GLU A 76 -12.84 4.87 19.42
N ARG A 77 -12.56 6.14 19.70
CA ARG A 77 -13.54 7.11 20.15
C ARG A 77 -13.96 8.00 19.00
N SER A 78 -15.23 8.40 19.03
CA SER A 78 -15.81 9.34 18.08
C SER A 78 -16.34 10.56 18.81
N TRP A 79 -16.18 11.72 18.20
CA TRP A 79 -16.73 12.98 18.67
C TRP A 79 -17.64 13.55 17.60
N ASP A 80 -18.91 13.74 17.97
CA ASP A 80 -19.92 14.32 17.11
C ASP A 80 -20.13 15.80 17.43
N LYS A 81 -20.73 16.55 16.50
CA LYS A 81 -21.09 17.97 16.67
C LYS A 81 -19.90 18.89 16.97
N LEU A 82 -18.75 18.59 16.37
CA LEU A 82 -17.60 19.48 16.36
C LEU A 82 -17.95 20.73 15.55
N THR A 83 -17.56 21.89 16.06
CA THR A 83 -17.58 23.14 15.30
C THR A 83 -16.40 23.17 14.31
N GLN A 84 -16.38 24.15 13.42
CA GLN A 84 -15.40 24.24 12.33
C GLN A 84 -15.07 25.71 12.01
N GLU A 85 -15.25 26.63 12.96
CA GLU A 85 -14.99 28.04 12.67
C GLU A 85 -13.49 28.35 12.75
N HIS A 86 -12.98 29.11 11.77
CA HIS A 86 -11.61 29.61 11.82
C HIS A 86 -11.51 30.78 12.80
N VAL A 87 -10.67 30.64 13.82
CA VAL A 87 -10.45 31.62 14.88
C VAL A 87 -8.98 31.97 15.04
N ALA A 88 -8.68 33.20 15.48
CA ALA A 88 -7.31 33.64 15.72
C ALA A 88 -6.82 33.38 17.15
N ASN A 89 -7.73 33.02 18.06
CA ASN A 89 -7.45 32.86 19.48
C ASN A 89 -7.24 31.39 19.86
N LYS A 90 -6.73 31.16 21.07
CA LYS A 90 -6.67 29.82 21.65
C LYS A 90 -8.06 29.23 21.83
N VAL A 91 -8.17 27.92 21.65
CA VAL A 91 -9.42 27.17 21.80
C VAL A 91 -9.28 26.17 22.93
N ASP A 92 -10.32 26.09 23.77
CA ASP A 92 -10.41 25.08 24.83
C ASP A 92 -11.13 23.84 24.27
N TYR A 93 -10.39 22.75 24.13
CA TYR A 93 -10.90 21.50 23.57
C TYR A 93 -11.28 20.52 24.68
N PRO A 94 -12.39 19.78 24.54
CA PRO A 94 -12.83 18.81 25.55
C PRO A 94 -11.99 17.52 25.55
N MET A 95 -11.00 17.40 24.66
CA MET A 95 -10.13 16.24 24.51
C MET A 95 -8.69 16.67 24.22
N ASN A 96 -7.73 15.83 24.60
CA ASN A 96 -6.31 16.06 24.36
C ASN A 96 -5.64 14.75 23.89
N PRO A 97 -5.06 14.70 22.67
CA PRO A 97 -5.02 15.75 21.66
C PRO A 97 -6.42 16.07 21.08
N PRO A 98 -6.65 17.31 20.59
CA PRO A 98 -7.91 17.67 19.93
C PRO A 98 -8.08 16.96 18.59
N VAL A 99 -9.33 16.69 18.23
CA VAL A 99 -9.72 15.96 17.01
C VAL A 99 -10.61 16.79 16.08
N GLY A 100 -10.76 18.08 16.34
CA GLY A 100 -11.70 18.96 15.63
C GLY A 100 -12.30 20.01 16.57
N GLY A 101 -13.13 20.89 16.02
CA GLY A 101 -13.62 22.09 16.69
C GLY A 101 -13.11 23.36 16.00
N ASP A 102 -13.40 24.52 16.58
CA ASP A 102 -12.85 25.80 16.14
C ASP A 102 -11.32 25.74 16.15
N HIS A 103 -10.67 26.35 15.17
CA HIS A 103 -9.24 26.17 14.98
C HIS A 103 -8.62 27.31 14.17
N ASN A 104 -7.29 27.34 14.04
CA ASN A 104 -6.60 28.47 13.41
C ASN A 104 -6.85 28.46 11.89
N GLN A 105 -6.93 29.62 11.23
CA GLN A 105 -7.04 29.70 9.76
C GLN A 105 -5.81 29.13 9.00
N VAL A 106 -4.67 28.98 9.68
CA VAL A 106 -3.44 28.44 9.10
C VAL A 106 -3.23 27.01 9.60
N TRP A 107 -2.95 26.06 8.71
CA TRP A 107 -2.61 24.69 9.07
C TRP A 107 -1.13 24.51 9.40
N MET A 108 -0.81 23.42 10.10
CA MET A 108 0.55 22.87 10.11
C MET A 108 0.77 22.07 8.83
N ASN A 109 1.98 22.07 8.27
CA ASN A 109 2.29 21.14 7.19
C ASN A 109 2.03 19.70 7.65
N CYS A 110 1.30 18.97 6.82
CA CYS A 110 0.72 17.67 7.15
C CYS A 110 0.87 16.66 6.02
N ASN A 111 1.90 16.81 5.20
CA ASN A 111 2.16 15.94 4.08
C ASN A 111 3.43 15.13 4.29
N ALA A 112 3.37 14.23 5.27
CA ALA A 112 4.47 13.37 5.73
C ALA A 112 5.47 14.09 6.65
N ASP A 113 4.96 15.01 7.48
CA ASP A 113 5.74 15.89 8.33
C ASP A 113 5.93 15.34 9.74
N VAL A 114 7.14 15.42 10.28
CA VAL A 114 7.47 14.98 11.64
C VAL A 114 8.11 16.13 12.39
N TYR A 115 7.42 16.60 13.43
CA TYR A 115 7.84 17.66 14.34
C TYR A 115 8.45 17.05 15.59
N THR A 116 9.60 17.60 16.02
CA THR A 116 10.31 17.18 17.23
C THR A 116 9.87 17.94 18.48
N ASP A 117 9.16 19.05 18.30
CA ASP A 117 8.63 19.90 19.35
C ASP A 117 7.09 19.92 19.30
N GLU A 118 6.45 20.29 20.42
CA GLU A 118 5.00 20.43 20.47
C GLU A 118 4.55 21.55 19.51
N ILE A 119 3.53 21.26 18.70
CA ILE A 119 2.98 22.19 17.72
C ILE A 119 1.70 22.85 18.26
N PRO A 120 1.30 24.03 17.76
CA PRO A 120 0.04 24.66 18.15
C PRO A 120 -1.16 23.76 17.84
N LYS A 121 -1.99 23.50 18.87
CA LYS A 121 -3.13 22.58 18.81
C LYS A 121 -4.13 23.00 17.73
N GLU A 122 -4.43 24.29 17.63
CA GLU A 122 -5.37 24.86 16.67
C GLU A 122 -4.89 24.69 15.22
N ASN A 123 -3.58 24.80 14.96
CA ASN A 123 -3.04 24.60 13.61
C ASN A 123 -2.98 23.10 13.24
N ALA A 124 -2.72 22.23 14.21
CA ALA A 124 -2.82 20.78 14.03
C ALA A 124 -4.26 20.35 13.73
N VAL A 125 -5.26 20.94 14.40
CA VAL A 125 -6.69 20.67 14.13
C VAL A 125 -7.09 21.06 12.70
N HIS A 126 -6.63 22.20 12.18
CA HIS A 126 -6.83 22.55 10.76
C HIS A 126 -6.25 21.47 9.83
N SER A 127 -5.10 20.89 10.20
CA SER A 127 -4.50 19.80 9.42
C SER A 127 -5.42 18.56 9.37
N LEU A 128 -6.15 18.30 10.45
CA LEU A 128 -7.17 17.24 10.50
C LEU A 128 -8.40 17.59 9.63
N GLU A 129 -8.77 18.87 9.56
CA GLU A 129 -9.84 19.38 8.67
C GLU A 129 -9.52 19.08 7.20
N HIS A 130 -8.24 19.22 6.82
CA HIS A 130 -7.70 18.87 5.50
C HIS A 130 -7.58 17.36 5.27
N GLY A 131 -7.88 16.54 6.27
CA GLY A 131 -7.90 15.07 6.21
C GLY A 131 -6.58 14.40 6.50
N ALA A 132 -5.74 15.07 7.31
CA ALA A 132 -4.55 14.44 7.84
C ALA A 132 -4.87 13.49 9.00
N VAL A 133 -3.99 12.50 9.19
CA VAL A 133 -3.87 11.76 10.45
C VAL A 133 -2.71 12.35 11.26
N TRP A 134 -3.00 12.76 12.49
CA TRP A 134 -2.01 13.25 13.44
C TRP A 134 -1.63 12.16 14.44
N VAL A 135 -0.36 11.76 14.40
CA VAL A 135 0.24 10.84 15.37
C VAL A 135 0.88 11.65 16.50
N THR A 136 0.57 11.28 17.73
CA THR A 136 1.01 12.02 18.92
C THR A 136 1.56 11.07 19.98
N TYR A 137 2.57 11.55 20.71
CA TYR A 137 3.26 10.77 21.73
C TYR A 137 3.65 11.63 22.94
N ASN A 138 3.80 10.99 24.10
CA ASN A 138 4.39 11.59 25.30
C ASN A 138 5.68 10.83 25.71
N ASP A 139 6.26 11.23 26.84
CA ASP A 139 7.53 10.69 27.34
C ASP A 139 7.46 9.23 27.83
N GLU A 140 6.26 8.64 27.89
CA GLU A 140 6.08 7.22 28.23
C GLU A 140 6.19 6.31 26.99
N ALA A 141 6.13 6.87 25.78
CA ALA A 141 6.30 6.12 24.54
C ALA A 141 7.75 5.63 24.37
N SER A 142 7.93 4.42 23.85
CA SER A 142 9.28 3.91 23.57
C SER A 142 9.90 4.63 22.36
N ASP A 143 11.21 4.91 22.41
CA ASP A 143 11.93 5.51 21.29
C ASP A 143 11.78 4.70 19.99
N ALA A 144 11.71 3.36 20.12
CA ALA A 144 11.52 2.46 18.99
C ALA A 144 10.16 2.65 18.32
N ASP A 145 9.08 2.83 19.11
CA ASP A 145 7.75 3.10 18.59
C ASP A 145 7.66 4.49 17.95
N VAL A 146 8.26 5.50 18.60
CA VAL A 146 8.33 6.86 18.07
C VAL A 146 9.05 6.87 16.71
N GLU A 147 10.19 6.18 16.60
CA GLU A 147 10.94 6.09 15.34
C GLU A 147 10.15 5.33 14.26
N ALA A 148 9.47 4.24 14.62
CA ALA A 148 8.67 3.46 13.69
C ALA A 148 7.46 4.24 13.16
N LEU A 149 6.75 4.96 14.04
CA LEU A 149 5.64 5.83 13.66
C LEU A 149 6.11 7.03 12.82
N ALA A 150 7.26 7.61 13.15
CA ALA A 150 7.85 8.67 12.34
C ALA A 150 8.17 8.20 10.91
N LYS A 151 8.67 6.96 10.75
CA LYS A 151 8.86 6.36 9.41
C LYS A 151 7.54 6.16 8.67
N LYS A 152 6.51 5.68 9.37
CA LYS A 152 5.16 5.52 8.81
C LYS A 152 4.62 6.85 8.30
N VAL A 153 4.70 7.90 9.11
CA VAL A 153 4.26 9.27 8.76
C VAL A 153 5.05 9.81 7.57
N LYS A 154 6.39 9.73 7.58
CA LYS A 154 7.26 10.14 6.46
C LYS A 154 6.97 9.42 5.13
N SER A 155 6.35 8.25 5.19
CA SER A 155 5.95 7.47 4.01
C SER A 155 4.49 7.67 3.59
N THR A 156 3.70 8.44 4.35
CA THR A 156 2.27 8.59 4.15
C THR A 156 1.89 10.07 3.97
N PRO A 157 1.49 10.49 2.76
CA PRO A 157 0.87 11.80 2.53
C PRO A 157 -0.32 12.03 3.46
N TYR A 158 -0.68 13.29 3.71
CA TYR A 158 -1.77 13.64 4.63
C TYR A 158 -1.60 12.97 6.01
N SER A 159 -0.40 13.07 6.56
CA SER A 159 -0.12 12.72 7.94
C SER A 159 0.95 13.62 8.54
N LEU A 160 0.85 13.81 9.85
CA LEU A 160 1.83 14.54 10.64
C LEU A 160 2.08 13.85 11.98
N MET A 161 3.21 14.17 12.61
CA MET A 161 3.57 13.66 13.93
C MET A 161 4.18 14.73 14.80
N SER A 162 3.81 14.79 16.07
CA SER A 162 4.46 15.68 17.05
C SER A 162 4.30 15.12 18.47
N PRO A 163 5.15 15.52 19.43
CA PRO A 163 4.86 15.27 20.83
C PRO A 163 3.62 16.05 21.27
N VAL A 164 2.91 15.52 22.27
CA VAL A 164 1.91 16.19 23.11
C VAL A 164 2.13 15.67 24.53
N LYS A 165 2.90 16.41 25.33
CA LYS A 165 3.45 15.88 26.59
C LYS A 165 2.40 15.59 27.65
N ASP A 166 1.32 16.36 27.62
CA ASP A 166 0.19 16.26 28.55
C ASP A 166 -0.94 15.35 28.04
N GLN A 167 -0.74 14.62 26.94
CA GLN A 167 -1.72 13.63 26.49
C GLN A 167 -1.78 12.46 27.46
N LYS A 168 -2.98 11.87 27.57
CA LYS A 168 -3.28 10.85 28.57
C LYS A 168 -2.51 9.54 28.35
N ASP A 169 -2.43 9.07 27.12
CA ASP A 169 -1.90 7.75 26.79
C ASP A 169 -0.62 7.87 25.94
N PRO A 170 0.32 6.91 25.99
CA PRO A 170 1.64 7.07 25.36
C PRO A 170 1.62 7.33 23.86
N LEU A 171 0.71 6.69 23.12
CA LEU A 171 0.61 6.80 21.67
C LEU A 171 -0.86 6.95 21.27
N MET A 172 -1.16 8.03 20.55
CA MET A 172 -2.51 8.35 20.11
C MET A 172 -2.51 8.76 18.63
N LEU A 173 -3.50 8.28 17.87
CA LEU A 173 -3.72 8.65 16.48
C LEU A 173 -5.05 9.39 16.40
N SER A 174 -5.04 10.58 15.78
CA SER A 174 -6.19 11.45 15.64
C SER A 174 -6.48 11.73 14.17
N ALA A 175 -7.76 11.75 13.80
CA ALA A 175 -8.29 12.31 12.56
C ALA A 175 -9.54 13.14 12.90
N TRP A 176 -10.12 13.88 11.96
CA TRP A 176 -11.29 14.70 12.28
C TRP A 176 -12.42 13.86 12.93
N GLY A 177 -12.78 14.20 14.16
CA GLY A 177 -13.78 13.53 14.98
C GLY A 177 -13.43 12.09 15.42
N LYS A 178 -12.20 11.62 15.22
CA LYS A 178 -11.80 10.22 15.43
C LYS A 178 -10.48 10.14 16.18
N GLN A 179 -10.38 9.21 17.14
CA GLN A 179 -9.14 8.99 17.87
C GLN A 179 -9.03 7.56 18.35
N VAL A 180 -7.82 7.01 18.34
CA VAL A 180 -7.51 5.73 18.94
C VAL A 180 -6.21 5.81 19.73
N THR A 181 -6.21 5.18 20.91
CA THR A 181 -4.99 4.90 21.67
C THR A 181 -4.44 3.55 21.23
N VAL A 182 -3.15 3.49 20.94
CA VAL A 182 -2.43 2.27 20.53
C VAL A 182 -1.33 1.93 21.52
N GLU A 183 -1.01 0.64 21.63
CA GLU A 183 -0.02 0.17 22.60
C GLU A 183 1.42 0.24 22.07
N SER A 184 1.58 0.17 20.74
CA SER A 184 2.88 0.22 20.06
C SER A 184 2.70 0.66 18.60
N ALA A 185 3.81 0.95 17.92
CA ALA A 185 3.82 1.23 16.48
C ALA A 185 3.41 0.01 15.62
N SER A 186 3.48 -1.19 16.20
CA SER A 186 3.16 -2.46 15.52
C SER A 186 1.71 -2.90 15.69
N ASP A 187 0.91 -2.14 16.44
CA ASP A 187 -0.52 -2.39 16.61
C ASP A 187 -1.23 -2.35 15.26
N ASP A 188 -1.98 -3.41 14.92
CA ASP A 188 -2.71 -3.54 13.64
C ASP A 188 -3.63 -2.33 13.38
N ARG A 189 -4.12 -1.68 14.45
CA ARG A 189 -4.96 -0.49 14.36
C ARG A 189 -4.22 0.71 13.78
N VAL A 190 -2.90 0.80 13.90
CA VAL A 190 -2.11 1.88 13.26
C VAL A 190 -2.30 1.83 11.75
N ALA A 191 -2.07 0.66 11.14
CA ALA A 191 -2.23 0.51 9.69
C ALA A 191 -3.68 0.70 9.25
N GLN A 192 -4.64 0.20 10.04
CA GLN A 192 -6.07 0.37 9.77
C GLN A 192 -6.48 1.84 9.83
N PHE A 193 -6.06 2.58 10.87
CA PHE A 193 -6.45 3.97 11.10
C PHE A 193 -5.95 4.88 9.97
N PHE A 194 -4.69 4.70 9.55
CA PHE A 194 -4.16 5.42 8.39
C PHE A 194 -4.95 5.11 7.11
N THR A 195 -5.18 3.82 6.82
CA THR A 195 -5.93 3.39 5.63
C THR A 195 -7.36 3.95 5.60
N LYS A 196 -7.99 4.05 6.77
CA LYS A 196 -9.39 4.46 6.92
C LYS A 196 -9.55 5.98 6.90
N TYR A 197 -8.62 6.71 7.52
CA TYR A 197 -8.85 8.12 7.88
C TYR A 197 -7.97 9.13 7.18
N VAL A 198 -6.84 8.73 6.60
CA VAL A 198 -6.12 9.60 5.67
C VAL A 198 -7.05 9.89 4.49
N GLN A 199 -7.44 11.16 4.32
CA GLN A 199 -8.40 11.58 3.30
C GLN A 199 -9.72 10.80 3.35
N GLY A 200 -10.09 10.33 4.55
CA GLY A 200 -11.29 9.53 4.75
C GLY A 200 -12.58 10.36 4.68
N PRO A 201 -13.76 9.70 4.61
CA PRO A 201 -15.05 10.35 4.42
C PRO A 201 -15.52 11.24 5.59
N GLN A 202 -14.87 11.14 6.76
CA GLN A 202 -15.10 11.99 7.92
C GLN A 202 -14.45 13.38 7.79
N THR A 203 -13.54 13.53 6.83
CA THR A 203 -12.79 14.76 6.60
C THR A 203 -13.74 15.87 6.11
N PRO A 204 -13.75 17.04 6.75
CA PRO A 204 -14.54 18.18 6.27
C PRO A 204 -14.07 18.72 4.92
N GLU A 205 -12.76 18.86 4.72
CA GLU A 205 -12.16 19.41 3.50
C GLU A 205 -11.16 18.42 2.85
N PRO A 206 -11.65 17.27 2.33
CA PRO A 206 -10.76 16.28 1.73
C PRO A 206 -10.08 16.85 0.49
N GLY A 207 -8.76 16.70 0.44
CA GLY A 207 -7.90 17.14 -0.65
C GLY A 207 -7.38 18.57 -0.52
N ALA A 208 -7.74 19.29 0.55
CA ALA A 208 -7.19 20.60 0.85
C ALA A 208 -5.68 20.52 1.09
N ALA A 209 -4.97 21.64 0.89
CA ALA A 209 -3.52 21.63 0.86
C ALA A 209 -2.91 21.24 2.22
N CYS A 210 -2.13 20.16 2.26
CA CYS A 210 -1.33 19.79 3.44
C CYS A 210 0.11 20.35 3.40
N THR A 211 0.38 21.35 2.56
CA THR A 211 1.70 21.99 2.37
C THR A 211 1.54 23.49 2.20
N GLY A 212 2.53 24.29 2.60
CA GLY A 212 2.47 25.75 2.53
C GLY A 212 1.84 26.42 3.76
N GLY A 213 1.60 25.64 4.81
CA GLY A 213 1.25 26.10 6.15
C GLY A 213 2.50 26.34 6.99
N LEU A 214 2.37 26.16 8.31
CA LEU A 214 3.48 26.33 9.26
C LEU A 214 4.42 25.11 9.26
N ASP A 215 5.71 25.37 9.43
CA ASP A 215 6.78 24.36 9.54
C ASP A 215 7.33 24.22 10.97
N LYS A 216 7.02 25.18 11.87
CA LYS A 216 7.45 25.25 13.27
C LYS A 216 6.48 26.09 14.09
#